data_AF-A0AAN6IMI7-F1
#
_entry.id   AF-A0AAN6IMI7-F1
#
_cell.length_a   1.000
_cell.length_b   1.000
_cell.length_c   1.000
_cell.angle_alpha   90.00
_cell.angle_beta   90.00
_cell.angle_gamma   90.00
#
_symmetry.space_group_name_H-M   'P 1'
#
loop_
_entity.id
_entity.type
_entity.pdbx_description
1 polymer ?
#
loop_
_entity_poly.entity_id
_entity_poly.type
_entity_poly.pdbx_seq_one_letter_code
_entity_poly.pdbx_strand_id
1 'polypeptide(L)'
;VAAYPVVETVQRDNICELVFAPAQIDGCVREAAMRVASDAVASLPEGSAGIFGVEMFLHEDGHTVLVNEIAPRPHNSGHYTIEACHTSQFENHVRAVLDLPLGDTGLKVAASAMINVLGGSNGFASVLDPCLASLDVPGATVHLYGKAEAKAARKMGHITVVADSALQLRRRTDLIVGKLANASDEERERLAYRESAHPSSDGSVSAEEKRDVAEMSPLVGIIMGSDSDLPTMRPAAQLLEQFGVPFELTIVSAHRTPERMFEYARSAHTRGLKAIIAGAGGAAHLPGMVAALTPLPVIGVPVKGRCLDGVDSLHSIVQMPRGVPVATVAINNADNAALLAVRIIGASCPTYLDAMVKYMDDMRVSVEKKIERLDVAGWKDY
;
A
#
# COMPACT_ATOMS: atom_id res chain seq x y z
N VAL A 1 -15.39 18.74 18.53
CA VAL A 1 -15.06 18.46 17.12
C VAL A 1 -14.83 16.96 16.96
N ALA A 2 -15.37 16.34 15.91
CA ALA A 2 -15.06 14.96 15.54
C ALA A 2 -14.48 14.96 14.12
N ALA A 3 -13.44 14.16 13.88
CA ALA A 3 -12.72 14.13 12.62
C ALA A 3 -12.97 12.81 11.89
N TYR A 4 -13.26 12.90 10.59
CA TYR A 4 -13.24 11.74 9.71
C TYR A 4 -11.80 11.28 9.44
N PRO A 5 -11.61 10.01 9.04
CA PRO A 5 -10.33 9.52 8.55
C PRO A 5 -9.75 10.47 7.50
N VAL A 6 -8.45 10.74 7.61
CA VAL A 6 -7.73 11.51 6.58
C VAL A 6 -7.82 10.76 5.27
N VAL A 7 -8.08 11.51 4.21
CA VAL A 7 -8.14 10.99 2.84
C VAL A 7 -7.08 11.61 1.97
N GLU A 8 -6.67 10.86 0.97
CA GLU A 8 -5.80 11.32 -0.11
C GLU A 8 -6.67 11.62 -1.32
N THR A 9 -6.48 12.78 -1.95
CA THR A 9 -7.21 13.16 -3.17
C THR A 9 -6.27 13.16 -4.36
N VAL A 10 -6.67 12.51 -5.45
CA VAL A 10 -6.00 12.63 -6.75
C VAL A 10 -6.70 13.73 -7.54
N GLN A 11 -5.94 14.75 -7.92
CA GLN A 11 -6.41 15.91 -8.67
C GLN A 11 -5.89 15.82 -10.11
N ARG A 12 -6.76 16.05 -11.10
CA ARG A 12 -6.39 16.18 -12.52
C ARG A 12 -7.04 17.44 -13.07
N ASP A 13 -6.25 18.30 -13.70
CA ASP A 13 -6.71 19.60 -14.23
C ASP A 13 -7.46 20.46 -13.18
N ASN A 14 -6.98 20.44 -11.93
CA ASN A 14 -7.59 21.09 -10.75
C ASN A 14 -8.99 20.55 -10.37
N ILE A 15 -9.32 19.32 -10.77
CA ILE A 15 -10.56 18.63 -10.43
C ILE A 15 -10.21 17.37 -9.66
N CYS A 16 -10.88 17.18 -8.53
CA CYS A 16 -10.76 15.94 -7.76
C CYS A 16 -11.33 14.81 -8.60
N GLU A 17 -10.51 13.82 -8.93
CA GLU A 17 -10.91 12.65 -9.73
C GLU A 17 -11.17 11.47 -8.80
N LEU A 18 -10.22 11.20 -7.89
CA LEU A 18 -10.27 10.09 -6.94
C LEU A 18 -10.04 10.58 -5.52
N VAL A 19 -10.61 9.83 -4.57
CA VAL A 19 -10.34 9.98 -3.14
C VAL A 19 -10.09 8.60 -2.56
N PHE A 20 -9.04 8.44 -1.75
CA PHE A 20 -8.73 7.20 -1.04
C PHE A 20 -8.82 7.40 0.47
N ALA A 21 -9.53 6.49 1.14
CA ALA A 21 -9.72 6.45 2.57
C ALA A 21 -9.30 5.07 3.13
N PRO A 22 -8.38 4.99 4.09
CA PRO A 22 -7.58 6.09 4.61
C PRO A 22 -6.50 6.55 3.60
N ALA A 23 -5.97 7.76 3.79
CA ALA A 23 -4.85 8.30 3.03
C ALA A 23 -3.63 7.39 3.08
N GLN A 24 -2.94 7.16 1.95
CA GLN A 24 -1.80 6.24 1.86
C GLN A 24 -0.47 6.92 2.26
N ILE A 25 -0.50 7.60 3.41
CA ILE A 25 0.62 8.33 4.00
C ILE A 25 1.03 7.74 5.34
N ASP A 26 2.20 8.13 5.84
CA ASP A 26 2.73 7.74 7.14
C ASP A 26 1.72 7.97 8.28
N GLY A 27 1.69 7.05 9.25
CA GLY A 27 0.73 7.08 10.35
C GLY A 27 0.86 8.33 11.23
N CYS A 28 2.09 8.77 11.52
CA CYS A 28 2.34 9.96 12.32
C CYS A 28 1.87 11.23 11.59
N VAL A 29 2.05 11.27 10.26
CA VAL A 29 1.58 12.38 9.41
C VAL A 29 0.07 12.41 9.35
N ARG A 30 -0.58 11.23 9.27
CA ARG A 30 -2.04 11.11 9.32
C ARG A 30 -2.61 11.64 10.61
N GLU A 31 -2.02 11.26 11.74
CA GLU A 31 -2.43 11.79 13.05
C GLU A 31 -2.18 13.29 13.16
N ALA A 32 -1.06 13.79 12.63
CA ALA A 32 -0.77 15.22 12.59
C ALA A 32 -1.81 15.99 11.76
N ALA A 33 -2.18 15.48 10.59
CA ALA A 33 -3.21 16.06 9.74
C ALA A 33 -4.59 16.07 10.44
N MET A 34 -4.96 15.00 11.16
CA MET A 34 -6.20 14.98 11.96
C MET A 34 -6.20 16.03 13.07
N ARG A 35 -5.07 16.19 13.77
CA ARG A 35 -4.92 17.20 14.83
C ARG A 35 -5.04 18.61 14.24
N VAL A 36 -4.27 18.91 13.20
CA VAL A 36 -4.30 20.22 12.51
C VAL A 36 -5.71 20.55 12.02
N ALA A 37 -6.41 19.61 11.39
CA ALA A 37 -7.78 19.82 10.94
C ALA A 37 -8.76 20.06 12.11
N SER A 38 -8.62 19.29 13.19
CA SER A 38 -9.47 19.43 14.38
C SER A 38 -9.26 20.77 15.08
N ASP A 39 -8.00 21.19 15.23
CA ASP A 39 -7.62 22.46 15.85
C ASP A 39 -8.09 23.65 15.00
N ALA A 40 -7.94 23.54 13.67
CA ALA A 40 -8.41 24.56 12.73
C ALA A 40 -9.93 24.77 12.84
N VAL A 41 -10.71 23.68 12.87
CA VAL A 41 -12.17 23.77 13.04
C VAL A 41 -12.57 24.23 14.44
N ALA A 42 -11.85 23.80 15.48
CA ALA A 42 -12.09 24.23 16.86
C ALA A 42 -11.79 25.73 17.09
N SER A 43 -10.96 26.34 16.24
CA SER A 43 -10.65 27.77 16.31
C SER A 43 -11.75 28.68 15.75
N LEU A 44 -12.76 28.12 15.10
CA LEU A 44 -13.87 28.89 14.54
C LEU A 44 -14.75 29.49 15.65
N PRO A 45 -15.41 30.64 15.39
CA PRO A 45 -16.20 31.34 16.40
C PRO A 45 -17.28 30.47 17.04
N GLU A 46 -17.59 30.76 18.30
CA GLU A 46 -18.69 30.14 19.02
C GLU A 46 -20.01 30.28 18.25
N GLY A 47 -20.77 29.18 18.14
CA GLY A 47 -21.94 29.07 17.28
C GLY A 47 -21.67 28.53 15.87
N SER A 48 -20.42 28.25 15.51
CA SER A 48 -20.08 27.52 14.28
C SER A 48 -20.50 26.04 14.42
N ALA A 49 -21.50 25.64 13.63
CA ALA A 49 -22.03 24.29 13.63
C ALA A 49 -22.12 23.72 12.21
N GLY A 50 -21.81 22.43 12.06
CA GLY A 50 -21.90 21.74 10.79
C GLY A 50 -20.69 20.87 10.51
N ILE A 51 -20.45 20.63 9.22
CA ILE A 51 -19.33 19.85 8.72
C ILE A 51 -18.39 20.81 7.98
N PHE A 52 -17.09 20.60 8.16
CA PHE A 52 -16.06 21.45 7.60
C PHE A 52 -15.09 20.56 6.81
N GLY A 53 -14.96 20.81 5.51
CA GLY A 53 -13.91 20.22 4.69
C GLY A 53 -12.61 20.98 4.92
N VAL A 54 -11.60 20.33 5.47
CA VAL A 54 -10.26 20.92 5.64
C VAL A 54 -9.34 20.32 4.58
N GLU A 55 -8.98 21.12 3.60
CA GLU A 55 -8.01 20.73 2.58
C GLU A 55 -6.60 21.06 3.05
N MET A 56 -5.67 20.15 2.81
CA MET A 56 -4.29 20.25 3.26
C MET A 56 -3.34 19.80 2.15
N PHE A 57 -2.14 20.37 2.15
CA PHE A 57 -1.01 19.87 1.39
C PHE A 57 -0.05 19.11 2.29
N LEU A 58 0.48 18.00 1.79
CA LEU A 58 1.67 17.38 2.34
C LEU A 58 2.88 17.94 1.59
N HIS A 59 3.82 18.54 2.32
CA HIS A 59 5.04 19.07 1.76
C HIS A 59 5.96 17.95 1.25
N GLU A 60 6.88 18.28 0.34
CA GLU A 60 7.82 17.34 -0.27
C GLU A 60 8.76 16.66 0.75
N ASP A 61 8.92 17.25 1.94
CA ASP A 61 9.67 16.61 3.05
C ASP A 61 8.96 15.38 3.64
N GLY A 62 7.72 15.10 3.22
CA GLY A 62 6.93 13.95 3.65
C GLY A 62 6.42 14.03 5.09
N HIS A 63 6.58 15.15 5.77
CA HIS A 63 6.28 15.31 7.20
C HIS A 63 5.45 16.56 7.53
N THR A 64 5.63 17.64 6.77
CA THR A 64 4.96 18.92 7.02
C THR A 64 3.58 18.94 6.37
N VAL A 65 2.55 19.21 7.17
CA VAL A 65 1.16 19.38 6.71
C VAL A 65 0.79 20.86 6.75
N LEU A 66 0.33 21.40 5.61
CA LEU A 66 -0.06 22.80 5.46
C LEU A 66 -1.56 22.87 5.18
N VAL A 67 -2.29 23.73 5.90
CA VAL A 67 -3.71 23.97 5.63
C VAL A 67 -3.85 24.84 4.38
N ASN A 68 -4.68 24.40 3.43
CA ASN A 68 -4.97 25.11 2.19
C ASN A 68 -6.30 25.88 2.30
N GLU A 69 -7.38 25.16 2.60
CA GLU A 69 -8.75 25.72 2.64
C GLU A 69 -9.56 25.07 3.76
N ILE A 70 -10.52 25.83 4.31
CA ILE A 70 -11.58 25.32 5.18
C ILE A 70 -12.93 25.68 4.55
N ALA A 71 -13.68 24.68 4.12
CA ALA A 71 -15.00 24.83 3.50
C ALA A 71 -16.11 24.45 4.51
N PRO A 72 -16.98 25.38 4.94
CA PRO A 72 -18.01 25.15 5.96
C PRO A 72 -19.27 24.48 5.40
N ARG A 73 -19.11 23.35 4.73
CA ARG A 73 -20.18 22.59 4.08
C ARG A 73 -19.77 21.13 3.87
N PRO A 74 -20.74 20.21 3.64
CA PRO A 74 -20.42 18.87 3.19
C PRO A 74 -19.47 18.93 2.00
N HIS A 75 -18.36 18.22 2.14
CA HIS A 75 -17.25 18.35 1.22
C HIS A 75 -17.28 17.24 0.18
N ASN A 76 -16.92 17.58 -1.05
CA ASN A 76 -16.94 16.63 -2.16
C ASN A 76 -16.07 15.40 -1.88
N SER A 77 -14.91 15.59 -1.26
CA SER A 77 -14.01 14.50 -0.89
C SER A 77 -14.48 13.66 0.30
N GLY A 78 -15.59 14.05 0.96
CA GLY A 78 -16.19 13.30 2.05
C GLY A 78 -17.34 12.37 1.63
N HIS A 79 -17.69 12.27 0.34
CA HIS A 79 -18.88 11.47 -0.05
C HIS A 79 -18.68 9.97 0.19
N TYR A 80 -17.44 9.48 0.19
CA TYR A 80 -17.11 8.09 0.57
C TYR A 80 -17.69 7.67 1.94
N THR A 81 -17.93 8.64 2.84
CA THR A 81 -18.45 8.38 4.20
C THR A 81 -19.84 7.75 4.21
N ILE A 82 -20.61 7.84 3.11
CA ILE A 82 -21.95 7.24 3.01
C ILE A 82 -21.84 5.71 3.18
N GLU A 83 -20.96 5.07 2.42
CA GLU A 83 -20.76 3.62 2.47
C GLU A 83 -19.67 3.21 3.46
N ALA A 84 -18.64 4.05 3.66
CA ALA A 84 -17.41 3.63 4.33
C ALA A 84 -17.35 3.91 5.84
N CYS A 85 -18.13 4.87 6.34
CA CYS A 85 -18.12 5.25 7.77
C CYS A 85 -19.34 4.72 8.52
N HIS A 86 -19.24 4.68 9.84
CA HIS A 86 -20.38 4.37 10.72
C HIS A 86 -21.48 5.42 10.60
N THR A 87 -21.12 6.70 10.59
CA THR A 87 -22.02 7.84 10.38
C THR A 87 -21.53 8.66 9.19
N SER A 88 -22.41 9.01 8.27
CA SER A 88 -22.01 9.78 7.08
C SER A 88 -21.79 11.27 7.42
N GLN A 89 -20.99 11.96 6.61
CA GLN A 89 -20.80 13.41 6.78
C GLN A 89 -22.11 14.20 6.71
N PHE A 90 -23.10 13.71 5.96
CA PHE A 90 -24.40 14.37 5.80
C PHE A 90 -25.24 14.24 7.06
N GLU A 91 -25.25 13.05 7.65
CA GLU A 91 -25.94 12.83 8.91
C GLU A 91 -25.28 13.60 10.05
N ASN A 92 -23.95 13.54 10.15
CA ASN A 92 -23.22 14.31 11.16
C ASN A 92 -23.32 15.83 10.94
N HIS A 93 -23.47 16.29 9.71
CA HIS A 93 -23.76 17.70 9.43
C HIS A 93 -25.10 18.11 10.02
N VAL A 94 -26.16 17.33 9.78
CA VAL A 94 -27.49 17.60 10.35
C VAL A 94 -27.48 17.50 11.87
N ARG A 95 -26.83 16.47 12.44
CA ARG A 95 -26.69 16.31 13.89
C ARG A 95 -25.99 17.52 14.51
N ALA A 96 -24.90 18.00 13.92
CA ALA A 96 -24.19 19.17 14.39
C ALA A 96 -25.06 20.44 14.36
N VAL A 97 -25.82 20.66 13.27
CA VAL A 97 -26.70 21.84 13.15
C VAL A 97 -27.89 21.78 14.11
N LEU A 98 -28.40 20.59 14.41
CA LEU A 98 -29.53 20.36 15.31
C LEU A 98 -29.12 20.16 16.79
N ASP A 99 -27.84 20.34 17.12
CA ASP A 99 -27.29 20.11 18.45
C ASP A 99 -27.56 18.70 19.01
N LEU A 100 -27.51 17.70 18.12
CA LEU A 100 -27.63 16.29 18.46
C LEU A 100 -26.25 15.66 18.66
N PRO A 101 -26.13 14.56 19.44
CA PRO A 101 -24.88 13.85 19.61
C PRO A 101 -24.29 13.40 18.26
N LEU A 102 -23.03 13.75 18.03
CA LEU A 102 -22.29 13.30 16.85
C LEU A 102 -22.18 11.78 16.84
N GLY A 103 -22.39 11.18 15.68
CA GLY A 103 -22.14 9.76 15.47
C GLY A 103 -20.68 9.48 15.16
N ASP A 104 -20.28 8.20 15.31
CA ASP A 104 -18.93 7.74 15.05
C ASP A 104 -18.50 8.02 13.59
N THR A 105 -17.36 8.69 13.44
CA THR A 105 -16.76 9.09 12.16
C THR A 105 -15.81 8.01 11.60
N GLY A 106 -15.51 6.97 12.37
CA GLY A 106 -14.61 5.89 11.99
C GLY A 106 -15.07 5.10 10.76
N LEU A 107 -14.09 4.55 10.03
CA LEU A 107 -14.37 3.60 8.96
C LEU A 107 -14.97 2.33 9.55
N LYS A 108 -16.05 1.83 8.95
CA LYS A 108 -16.59 0.49 9.20
C LYS A 108 -16.07 -0.57 8.22
N VAL A 109 -15.22 -0.15 7.28
CA VAL A 109 -14.56 -0.97 6.26
C VAL A 109 -13.04 -0.75 6.32
N ALA A 110 -12.24 -1.68 5.79
CA ALA A 110 -10.79 -1.54 5.83
C ALA A 110 -10.27 -0.45 4.90
N ALA A 111 -10.87 -0.31 3.71
CA ALA A 111 -10.49 0.72 2.74
C ALA A 111 -11.70 1.14 1.88
N SER A 112 -11.69 2.39 1.43
CA SER A 112 -12.67 2.94 0.50
C SER A 112 -12.04 3.90 -0.50
N ALA A 113 -12.57 3.90 -1.71
CA ALA A 113 -12.25 4.84 -2.77
C ALA A 113 -13.52 5.53 -3.24
N MET A 114 -13.39 6.76 -3.69
CA MET A 114 -14.46 7.51 -4.30
C MET A 114 -14.00 8.00 -5.67
N ILE A 115 -14.79 7.69 -6.69
CA ILE A 115 -14.55 8.07 -8.09
C ILE A 115 -15.57 9.15 -8.44
N ASN A 116 -15.11 10.34 -8.83
CA ASN A 116 -16.00 11.39 -9.30
C ASN A 116 -16.48 11.10 -10.71
N VAL A 117 -17.81 11.02 -10.88
CA VAL A 117 -18.41 10.91 -12.21
C VAL A 117 -18.58 12.33 -12.76
N LEU A 118 -17.88 12.64 -13.84
CA LEU A 118 -17.88 13.96 -14.49
C LEU A 118 -18.70 13.91 -15.79
N GLY A 119 -19.29 15.05 -16.18
CA GLY A 119 -19.86 15.21 -17.50
C GLY A 119 -18.76 15.35 -18.56
N GLY A 120 -18.91 14.69 -19.69
CA GLY A 120 -18.02 14.80 -20.85
C GLY A 120 -18.66 15.58 -22.01
N SER A 121 -17.89 15.72 -23.10
CA SER A 121 -18.31 16.38 -24.35
C SER A 121 -19.51 15.69 -25.02
N ASN A 122 -19.66 14.37 -24.83
CA ASN A 122 -20.71 13.55 -25.43
C ASN A 122 -22.00 13.48 -24.57
N GLY A 123 -22.20 14.45 -23.66
CA GLY A 123 -23.40 14.52 -22.81
C GLY A 123 -23.52 13.34 -21.83
N PHE A 124 -24.75 12.90 -21.53
CA PHE A 124 -25.02 11.89 -20.48
C PHE A 124 -24.39 10.52 -20.73
N ALA A 125 -24.05 10.15 -21.97
CA ALA A 125 -23.40 8.88 -22.25
C ALA A 125 -22.07 8.73 -21.48
N SER A 126 -21.26 9.79 -21.49
CA SER A 126 -19.98 9.85 -20.75
C SER A 126 -20.13 9.77 -19.21
N VAL A 127 -21.32 10.11 -18.70
CA VAL A 127 -21.66 9.99 -17.26
C VAL A 127 -21.99 8.54 -16.91
N LEU A 128 -22.62 7.82 -17.84
CA LEU A 128 -23.08 6.45 -17.61
C LEU A 128 -21.97 5.41 -17.77
N ASP A 129 -20.99 5.63 -18.65
CA ASP A 129 -19.85 4.72 -18.87
C ASP A 129 -19.19 4.23 -17.56
N PRO A 130 -18.73 5.10 -16.64
CA PRO A 130 -18.15 4.66 -15.37
C PRO A 130 -19.17 3.97 -14.45
N CYS A 131 -20.44 4.39 -14.50
CA CYS A 131 -21.50 3.80 -13.70
C CYS A 131 -21.75 2.35 -14.14
N LEU A 132 -21.86 2.11 -15.44
CA LEU A 132 -22.02 0.77 -16.03
C LEU A 132 -20.79 -0.11 -15.74
N ALA A 133 -19.59 0.44 -15.88
CA ALA A 133 -18.35 -0.25 -15.57
C ALA A 133 -18.27 -0.76 -14.12
N SER A 134 -18.94 -0.05 -13.19
CA SER A 134 -18.96 -0.37 -11.76
C SER A 134 -20.00 -1.41 -11.35
N LEU A 135 -20.98 -1.74 -12.21
CA LEU A 135 -22.09 -2.65 -11.84
C LEU A 135 -21.61 -4.04 -11.44
N ASP A 136 -20.56 -4.54 -12.09
CA ASP A 136 -19.97 -5.86 -11.81
C ASP A 136 -18.84 -5.81 -10.78
N VAL A 137 -18.58 -4.65 -10.16
CA VAL A 137 -17.49 -4.46 -9.21
C VAL A 137 -18.03 -4.61 -7.78
N PRO A 138 -17.68 -5.67 -7.04
CA PRO A 138 -18.21 -5.88 -5.70
C PRO A 138 -17.86 -4.72 -4.77
N GLY A 139 -18.82 -4.27 -3.97
CA GLY A 139 -18.63 -3.14 -3.06
C GLY A 139 -18.63 -1.76 -3.74
N ALA A 140 -18.91 -1.67 -5.04
CA ALA A 140 -19.17 -0.40 -5.71
C ALA A 140 -20.63 0.04 -5.53
N THR A 141 -20.85 1.32 -5.27
CA THR A 141 -22.18 1.95 -5.15
C THR A 141 -22.19 3.25 -5.95
N VAL A 142 -23.17 3.40 -6.84
CA VAL A 142 -23.30 4.57 -7.73
C VAL A 142 -24.28 5.57 -7.14
N HIS A 143 -23.90 6.85 -7.14
CA HIS A 143 -24.70 7.98 -6.69
C HIS A 143 -24.76 9.06 -7.76
N LEU A 144 -25.91 9.20 -8.44
CA LEU A 144 -26.15 10.24 -9.43
C LEU A 144 -26.95 11.40 -8.83
N TYR A 145 -26.62 12.64 -9.20
CA TYR A 145 -27.24 13.84 -8.62
C TYR A 145 -28.44 14.39 -9.39
N GLY A 146 -28.95 13.65 -10.38
CA GLY A 146 -30.16 14.04 -11.12
C GLY A 146 -30.06 15.41 -11.82
N LYS A 147 -28.87 15.83 -12.25
CA LYS A 147 -28.68 17.12 -12.93
C LYS A 147 -29.28 17.07 -14.33
N ALA A 148 -30.03 18.11 -14.69
CA ALA A 148 -30.72 18.21 -15.99
C ALA A 148 -29.77 18.33 -17.21
N GLU A 149 -28.53 18.78 -17.00
CA GLU A 149 -27.54 18.97 -18.06
C GLU A 149 -26.17 18.40 -17.67
N ALA A 150 -25.59 17.59 -18.56
CA ALA A 150 -24.24 17.04 -18.45
C ALA A 150 -23.21 17.97 -19.12
N LYS A 151 -22.83 19.06 -18.44
CA LYS A 151 -21.76 19.94 -18.92
C LYS A 151 -20.39 19.30 -18.71
N ALA A 152 -19.46 19.55 -19.64
CA ALA A 152 -18.08 19.10 -19.53
C ALA A 152 -17.46 19.49 -18.17
N ALA A 153 -16.72 18.57 -17.56
CA ALA A 153 -16.06 18.73 -16.25
C ALA A 153 -16.99 18.98 -15.05
N ARG A 154 -18.31 19.04 -15.24
CA ARG A 154 -19.26 19.18 -14.13
C ARG A 154 -19.40 17.84 -13.42
N LYS A 155 -19.20 17.80 -12.11
CA LYS A 155 -19.48 16.58 -11.31
C LYS A 155 -20.96 16.19 -11.39
N MET A 156 -21.25 15.04 -11.98
CA MET A 156 -22.61 14.52 -12.21
C MET A 156 -23.03 13.48 -11.17
N GLY A 157 -22.06 12.89 -10.50
CA GLY A 157 -22.28 11.90 -9.45
C GLY A 157 -20.96 11.47 -8.81
N HIS A 158 -21.00 10.36 -8.09
CA HIS A 158 -19.82 9.66 -7.64
C HIS A 158 -20.09 8.16 -7.54
N ILE A 159 -19.02 7.38 -7.52
CA ILE A 159 -19.04 5.95 -7.23
C ILE A 159 -18.20 5.76 -5.99
N THR A 160 -18.77 5.16 -4.94
CA THR A 160 -18.00 4.72 -3.78
C THR A 160 -17.67 3.25 -3.95
N VAL A 161 -16.40 2.89 -3.80
CA VAL A 161 -15.94 1.50 -3.74
C VAL A 161 -15.48 1.25 -2.31
N VAL A 162 -15.96 0.17 -1.69
CA VAL A 162 -15.44 -0.33 -0.41
C VAL A 162 -14.74 -1.66 -0.61
N ALA A 163 -13.77 -1.95 0.24
CA ALA A 163 -12.95 -3.15 0.17
C ALA A 163 -12.42 -3.57 1.54
N ASP A 164 -12.06 -4.84 1.63
CA ASP A 164 -11.45 -5.44 2.83
C ASP A 164 -9.93 -5.19 2.89
N SER A 165 -9.34 -4.64 1.81
CA SER A 165 -7.94 -4.25 1.76
C SER A 165 -7.69 -3.12 0.75
N ALA A 166 -6.61 -2.36 0.94
CA ALA A 166 -6.20 -1.30 0.01
C ALA A 166 -5.85 -1.83 -1.39
N LEU A 167 -5.34 -3.06 -1.51
CA LEU A 167 -5.08 -3.70 -2.81
C LEU A 167 -6.37 -4.08 -3.52
N GLN A 168 -7.30 -4.73 -2.81
CA GLN A 168 -8.61 -5.05 -3.36
C GLN A 168 -9.32 -3.77 -3.81
N LEU A 169 -9.19 -2.70 -3.03
CA LEU A 169 -9.71 -1.39 -3.39
C LEU A 169 -9.10 -0.87 -4.69
N ARG A 170 -7.76 -0.88 -4.81
CA ARG A 170 -7.07 -0.45 -6.04
C ARG A 170 -7.53 -1.27 -7.24
N ARG A 171 -7.50 -2.61 -7.17
CA ARG A 171 -7.98 -3.48 -8.26
C ARG A 171 -9.41 -3.15 -8.69
N ARG A 172 -10.33 -2.97 -7.73
CA ARG A 172 -11.72 -2.61 -8.02
C ARG A 172 -11.85 -1.23 -8.65
N THR A 173 -11.07 -0.27 -8.16
CA THR A 173 -11.02 1.10 -8.70
C THR A 173 -10.44 1.10 -10.12
N ASP A 174 -9.35 0.36 -10.35
CA ASP A 174 -8.67 0.22 -11.65
C ASP A 174 -9.55 -0.49 -12.68
N LEU A 175 -10.41 -1.43 -12.26
CA LEU A 175 -11.41 -2.01 -13.17
C LEU A 175 -12.42 -0.97 -13.66
N ILE A 176 -12.76 0.02 -12.84
CA ILE A 176 -13.71 1.08 -13.21
C ILE A 176 -12.98 2.15 -14.02
N VAL A 177 -11.81 2.60 -13.57
CA VAL A 177 -11.01 3.67 -14.21
C VAL A 177 -10.33 3.17 -15.50
N GLY A 178 -9.78 1.96 -15.49
CA GLY A 178 -9.10 1.35 -16.65
C GLY A 178 -10.03 1.01 -17.80
N LYS A 179 -11.29 0.64 -17.52
CA LYS A 179 -12.35 0.54 -18.56
C LYS A 179 -12.62 1.87 -19.26
N LEU A 180 -12.26 3.01 -18.64
CA LEU A 180 -12.40 4.35 -19.23
C LEU A 180 -11.13 4.80 -19.99
N ALA A 181 -9.96 4.26 -19.64
CA ALA A 181 -8.69 4.62 -20.28
C ALA A 181 -8.42 3.89 -21.60
N ASN A 182 -8.97 2.67 -21.78
CA ASN A 182 -8.73 1.83 -22.97
C ASN A 182 -9.84 1.87 -24.03
N ALA A 183 -10.94 2.59 -23.81
CA ALA A 183 -12.03 2.64 -24.78
C ALA A 183 -11.71 3.62 -25.93
N SER A 184 -11.14 3.12 -27.02
CA SER A 184 -11.22 3.81 -28.31
C SER A 184 -12.67 3.75 -28.82
N ASP A 185 -13.11 4.79 -29.53
CA ASP A 185 -14.51 4.99 -29.92
C ASP A 185 -15.11 3.85 -30.79
N GLU A 186 -14.29 2.95 -31.33
CA GLU A 186 -14.71 1.77 -32.09
C GLU A 186 -15.08 0.55 -31.22
N GLU A 187 -14.59 0.45 -29.98
CA GLU A 187 -14.95 -0.64 -29.05
C GLU A 187 -16.28 -0.38 -28.31
N ARG A 188 -16.71 0.89 -28.27
CA ARG A 188 -18.02 1.31 -27.72
C ARG A 188 -19.20 0.59 -28.39
N GLU A 189 -19.09 0.27 -29.67
CA GLU A 189 -20.15 -0.41 -30.44
C GLU A 189 -20.10 -1.95 -30.27
N ARG A 190 -18.92 -2.51 -29.96
CA ARG A 190 -18.72 -3.97 -29.76
C ARG A 190 -19.15 -4.45 -28.37
N LEU A 191 -18.99 -3.62 -27.35
CA LEU A 191 -19.34 -3.94 -25.96
C LEU A 191 -20.86 -3.96 -25.69
N ALA A 192 -21.68 -3.43 -26.59
CA ALA A 192 -23.14 -3.49 -26.50
C ALA A 192 -23.74 -4.85 -26.87
N TYR A 193 -22.96 -5.83 -27.34
CA TYR A 193 -23.51 -7.05 -27.97
C TYR A 193 -22.97 -8.41 -27.50
N ARG A 194 -22.38 -8.54 -26.31
CA ARG A 194 -22.03 -9.87 -25.78
C ARG A 194 -22.59 -10.12 -24.39
N GLU A 195 -23.89 -10.39 -24.36
CA GLU A 195 -24.42 -11.46 -23.52
C GLU A 195 -23.76 -12.80 -23.91
N SER A 196 -23.56 -13.67 -22.91
CA SER A 196 -23.12 -15.07 -22.98
C SER A 196 -21.63 -15.34 -23.26
N ALA A 197 -20.88 -15.63 -22.18
CA ALA A 197 -20.13 -16.88 -21.97
C ALA A 197 -19.14 -16.77 -20.80
N HIS A 198 -19.05 -17.85 -20.02
CA HIS A 198 -18.17 -18.06 -18.86
C HIS A 198 -16.66 -18.06 -19.21
N PRO A 199 -15.76 -17.95 -18.20
CA PRO A 199 -14.36 -17.61 -18.41
C PRO A 199 -13.50 -18.84 -18.70
N SER A 200 -12.48 -18.65 -19.54
CA SER A 200 -11.36 -19.57 -19.67
C SER A 200 -10.06 -18.85 -19.33
N SER A 201 -9.32 -19.47 -18.42
CA SER A 201 -7.96 -19.18 -17.99
C SER A 201 -6.96 -19.26 -19.14
N ASP A 202 -6.09 -18.26 -19.29
CA ASP A 202 -4.67 -18.54 -19.52
C ASP A 202 -3.80 -17.35 -19.09
N GLY A 203 -2.67 -17.69 -18.48
CA GLY A 203 -1.72 -16.74 -17.92
C GLY A 203 -0.53 -16.52 -18.84
N SER A 204 -0.33 -15.28 -19.26
CA SER A 204 0.98 -14.80 -19.69
C SER A 204 1.06 -13.30 -19.50
N VAL A 205 1.99 -12.85 -18.66
CA VAL A 205 2.23 -11.44 -18.36
C VAL A 205 3.28 -10.89 -19.32
N SER A 206 2.97 -9.78 -19.99
CA SER A 206 3.78 -9.20 -21.08
C SER A 206 4.97 -8.36 -20.58
N ALA A 207 5.92 -8.09 -21.47
CA ALA A 207 7.20 -7.43 -21.19
C ALA A 207 7.11 -5.93 -20.86
N GLU A 208 5.93 -5.32 -21.01
CA GLU A 208 5.71 -3.88 -20.72
C GLU A 208 5.55 -3.61 -19.23
N GLU A 209 4.96 -4.53 -18.45
CA GLU A 209 4.85 -4.41 -16.98
C GLU A 209 6.20 -4.49 -16.24
N LYS A 210 7.27 -4.96 -16.91
CA LYS A 210 8.62 -5.02 -16.30
C LYS A 210 9.33 -3.68 -16.23
N ARG A 211 8.89 -2.66 -16.99
CA ARG A 211 9.53 -1.34 -16.99
C ARG A 211 9.06 -0.44 -15.83
N ASP A 212 7.83 -0.61 -15.36
CA ASP A 212 7.24 0.25 -14.31
C ASP A 212 7.76 -0.06 -12.89
N VAL A 213 8.42 -1.21 -12.68
CA VAL A 213 9.02 -1.57 -11.37
C VAL A 213 10.25 -0.72 -11.04
N ALA A 214 10.89 -0.10 -12.04
CA ALA A 214 12.12 0.68 -11.86
C ALA A 214 11.89 2.10 -11.28
N GLU A 215 10.65 2.60 -11.27
CA GLU A 215 10.31 3.95 -10.78
C GLU A 215 9.66 3.97 -9.37
N MET A 216 9.58 2.82 -8.70
CA MET A 216 9.09 2.75 -7.31
C MET A 216 10.23 2.94 -6.31
N SER A 217 10.07 3.87 -5.36
CA SER A 217 11.03 4.05 -4.26
C SER A 217 11.20 2.73 -3.48
N PRO A 218 12.44 2.30 -3.15
CA PRO A 218 12.69 1.01 -2.53
C PRO A 218 12.07 0.97 -1.13
N LEU A 219 11.43 -0.16 -0.79
CA LEU A 219 10.88 -0.43 0.55
C LEU A 219 11.80 -1.32 1.38
N VAL A 220 12.62 -2.16 0.76
CA VAL A 220 13.58 -3.02 1.44
C VAL A 220 15.00 -2.77 0.93
N GLY A 221 15.95 -2.65 1.86
CA GLY A 221 17.37 -2.56 1.52
C GLY A 221 18.05 -3.90 1.73
N ILE A 222 18.65 -4.49 0.70
CA ILE A 222 19.53 -5.67 0.80
C ILE A 222 20.97 -5.19 0.77
N ILE A 223 21.67 -5.38 1.89
CA ILE A 223 23.10 -5.03 2.02
C ILE A 223 23.93 -6.25 2.36
N MET A 224 25.17 -6.25 1.87
CA MET A 224 26.13 -7.32 2.16
C MET A 224 27.56 -6.78 2.32
N GLY A 225 28.35 -7.47 3.13
CA GLY A 225 29.71 -7.05 3.46
C GLY A 225 30.70 -7.21 2.31
N SER A 226 30.47 -8.19 1.43
CA SER A 226 31.25 -8.44 0.21
C SER A 226 30.39 -8.93 -0.94
N ASP A 227 30.88 -8.75 -2.16
CA ASP A 227 30.38 -9.39 -3.38
C ASP A 227 30.33 -10.93 -3.30
N SER A 228 31.25 -11.54 -2.56
CA SER A 228 31.27 -12.99 -2.28
C SER A 228 30.04 -13.48 -1.53
N ASP A 229 29.31 -12.59 -0.85
CA ASP A 229 28.07 -12.92 -0.13
C ASP A 229 26.86 -12.92 -1.06
N LEU A 230 26.99 -12.36 -2.27
CA LEU A 230 25.90 -12.24 -3.24
C LEU A 230 25.23 -13.57 -3.60
N PRO A 231 25.93 -14.71 -3.79
CA PRO A 231 25.28 -16.00 -4.02
C PRO A 231 24.32 -16.39 -2.89
N THR A 232 24.67 -16.07 -1.63
CA THR A 232 23.83 -16.32 -0.46
C THR A 232 22.69 -15.33 -0.35
N MET A 233 22.89 -14.06 -0.74
CA MET A 233 21.89 -12.99 -0.60
C MET A 233 20.94 -12.87 -1.79
N ARG A 234 21.31 -13.40 -2.97
CA ARG A 234 20.48 -13.41 -4.18
C ARG A 234 19.07 -14.01 -3.98
N PRO A 235 18.89 -15.10 -3.22
CA PRO A 235 17.55 -15.65 -2.99
C PRO A 235 16.61 -14.65 -2.31
N ALA A 236 17.12 -13.77 -1.43
CA ALA A 236 16.30 -12.70 -0.87
C ALA A 236 15.78 -11.74 -1.96
N ALA A 237 16.64 -11.33 -2.89
CA ALA A 237 16.25 -10.46 -4.00
C ALA A 237 15.19 -11.13 -4.90
N GLN A 238 15.42 -12.38 -5.29
CA GLN A 238 14.48 -13.16 -6.11
C GLN A 238 13.12 -13.32 -5.44
N LEU A 239 13.11 -13.53 -4.12
CA LEU A 239 11.88 -13.66 -3.37
C LEU A 239 11.17 -12.30 -3.24
N LEU A 240 11.88 -11.20 -3.00
CA LEU A 240 11.27 -9.87 -3.03
C LEU A 240 10.68 -9.51 -4.42
N GLU A 241 11.36 -9.88 -5.52
CA GLU A 241 10.82 -9.75 -6.88
C GLU A 241 9.53 -10.56 -7.05
N GLN A 242 9.50 -11.81 -6.58
CA GLN A 242 8.31 -12.66 -6.63
C GLN A 242 7.12 -12.04 -5.87
N PHE A 243 7.38 -11.37 -4.75
CA PHE A 243 6.37 -10.68 -3.96
C PHE A 243 6.04 -9.26 -4.47
N GLY A 244 6.72 -8.78 -5.51
CA GLY A 244 6.55 -7.42 -6.03
C GLY A 244 6.96 -6.32 -5.04
N VAL A 245 7.86 -6.62 -4.10
CA VAL A 245 8.39 -5.64 -3.15
C VAL A 245 9.53 -4.88 -3.83
N PRO A 246 9.47 -3.55 -4.00
CA PRO A 246 10.59 -2.79 -4.53
C PRO A 246 11.74 -2.80 -3.52
N PHE A 247 12.96 -3.11 -3.97
CA PHE A 247 14.13 -3.19 -3.13
C PHE A 247 15.37 -2.61 -3.81
N GLU A 248 16.35 -2.24 -3.00
CA GLU A 248 17.69 -1.93 -3.47
C GLU A 248 18.67 -3.02 -3.00
N LEU A 249 19.69 -3.32 -3.80
CA LEU A 249 20.75 -4.26 -3.44
C LEU A 249 22.11 -3.60 -3.63
N THR A 250 22.92 -3.55 -2.56
CA THR A 250 24.24 -2.90 -2.63
C THR A 250 25.25 -3.50 -1.65
N ILE A 251 26.54 -3.21 -1.87
CA ILE A 251 27.63 -3.65 -1.00
C ILE A 251 27.92 -2.55 0.03
N VAL A 252 27.93 -2.94 1.30
CA VAL A 252 28.20 -2.08 2.46
C VAL A 252 29.06 -2.88 3.44
N SER A 253 30.34 -2.55 3.54
CA SER A 253 31.29 -3.25 4.41
C SER A 253 31.47 -2.52 5.73
N ALA A 254 31.10 -3.16 6.85
CA ALA A 254 31.31 -2.61 8.19
C ALA A 254 32.79 -2.40 8.54
N HIS A 255 33.70 -3.19 7.95
CA HIS A 255 35.13 -3.13 8.27
C HIS A 255 35.96 -2.34 7.25
N ARG A 256 35.49 -2.25 6.00
CA ARG A 256 36.25 -1.66 4.89
C ARG A 256 35.72 -0.30 4.44
N THR A 257 34.43 -0.04 4.65
CA THR A 257 33.75 1.21 4.29
C THR A 257 32.80 1.65 5.41
N PRO A 258 33.30 1.88 6.64
CA PRO A 258 32.45 2.17 7.80
C PRO A 258 31.65 3.47 7.64
N GLU A 259 32.20 4.49 6.98
CA GLU A 259 31.49 5.76 6.71
C GLU A 259 30.28 5.53 5.80
N ARG A 260 30.46 4.77 4.71
CA ARG A 260 29.36 4.40 3.80
C ARG A 260 28.27 3.62 4.53
N MET A 261 28.64 2.71 5.43
CA MET A 261 27.67 1.98 6.27
C MET A 261 26.90 2.92 7.18
N PHE A 262 27.59 3.89 7.78
CA PHE A 262 26.99 4.87 8.66
C PHE A 262 25.99 5.77 7.93
N GLU A 263 26.38 6.30 6.76
CA GLU A 263 25.53 7.11 5.90
C GLU A 263 24.30 6.33 5.42
N TYR A 264 24.50 5.07 4.97
CA TYR A 264 23.43 4.19 4.53
C TYR A 264 22.40 3.97 5.65
N ALA A 265 22.85 3.57 6.84
CA ALA A 265 21.98 3.23 7.96
C ALA A 265 21.16 4.44 8.45
N ARG A 266 21.80 5.61 8.60
CA ARG A 266 21.13 6.82 9.08
C ARG A 266 20.09 7.35 8.10
N SER A 267 20.42 7.35 6.80
CA SER A 267 19.52 7.86 5.76
C SER A 267 18.43 6.87 5.35
N ALA A 268 18.53 5.59 5.72
CA ALA A 268 17.60 4.55 5.27
C ALA A 268 16.12 4.91 5.52
N HIS A 269 15.78 5.33 6.74
CA HIS A 269 14.39 5.66 7.10
C HIS A 269 13.85 6.90 6.35
N THR A 270 14.69 7.91 6.09
CA THR A 270 14.29 9.11 5.35
C THR A 270 14.15 8.85 3.85
N ARG A 271 14.81 7.82 3.32
CA ARG A 271 14.66 7.37 1.93
C ARG A 271 13.40 6.52 1.68
N GLY A 272 12.60 6.27 2.72
CA GLY A 272 11.35 5.51 2.62
C GLY A 272 11.49 4.00 2.86
N LEU A 273 12.69 3.49 3.16
CA LEU A 273 12.88 2.08 3.51
C LEU A 273 12.08 1.71 4.77
N LYS A 274 11.54 0.50 4.77
CA LYS A 274 10.74 -0.07 5.86
C LYS A 274 11.44 -1.22 6.58
N ALA A 275 12.39 -1.89 5.93
CA ALA A 275 13.23 -2.92 6.54
C ALA A 275 14.60 -3.01 5.83
N ILE A 276 15.61 -3.50 6.54
CA ILE A 276 16.94 -3.76 5.99
C ILE A 276 17.30 -5.23 6.20
N ILE A 277 17.72 -5.92 5.14
CA ILE A 277 18.28 -7.26 5.17
C ILE A 277 19.80 -7.14 5.03
N ALA A 278 20.54 -7.56 6.05
CA ALA A 278 21.99 -7.44 6.10
C ALA A 278 22.66 -8.81 6.18
N GLY A 279 23.49 -9.13 5.18
CA GLY A 279 24.29 -10.36 5.12
C GLY A 279 25.75 -10.13 5.50
N ALA A 280 26.29 -10.95 6.39
CA ALA A 280 27.72 -10.95 6.71
C ALA A 280 28.20 -12.31 7.25
N GLY A 281 29.48 -12.63 7.01
CA GLY A 281 30.13 -13.86 7.47
C GLY A 281 31.33 -13.61 8.40
N GLY A 282 31.73 -14.63 9.15
CA GLY A 282 32.82 -14.58 10.13
C GLY A 282 32.48 -13.70 11.32
N ALA A 283 33.30 -12.68 11.57
CA ALA A 283 33.01 -11.59 12.52
C ALA A 283 31.94 -10.65 11.92
N ALA A 284 30.71 -11.13 11.87
CA ALA A 284 29.62 -10.57 11.07
C ALA A 284 28.97 -9.32 11.72
N HIS A 285 29.69 -8.18 11.74
CA HIS A 285 29.24 -6.97 12.44
C HIS A 285 28.23 -6.11 11.67
N LEU A 286 28.06 -6.31 10.36
CA LEU A 286 27.23 -5.44 9.53
C LEU A 286 25.78 -5.29 10.06
N PRO A 287 25.03 -6.37 10.39
CA PRO A 287 23.65 -6.23 10.84
C PRO A 287 23.53 -5.46 12.15
N GLY A 288 24.39 -5.78 13.13
CA GLY A 288 24.36 -5.14 14.45
C GLY A 288 24.74 -3.65 14.39
N MET A 289 25.75 -3.30 13.60
CA MET A 289 26.15 -1.90 13.43
C MET A 289 25.10 -1.07 12.69
N VAL A 290 24.44 -1.65 11.69
CA VAL A 290 23.34 -0.97 10.98
C VAL A 290 22.15 -0.77 11.92
N ALA A 291 21.78 -1.77 12.71
CA ALA A 291 20.70 -1.67 13.70
C ALA A 291 20.96 -0.60 14.77
N ALA A 292 22.23 -0.38 15.14
CA ALA A 292 22.60 0.69 16.08
C ALA A 292 22.41 2.11 15.52
N LEU A 293 22.27 2.26 14.20
CA LEU A 293 22.30 3.55 13.50
C LEU A 293 20.99 3.89 12.79
N THR A 294 19.98 3.02 12.87
CA THR A 294 18.70 3.19 12.18
C THR A 294 17.53 2.81 13.08
N PRO A 295 16.39 3.52 13.00
CA PRO A 295 15.18 3.11 13.72
C PRO A 295 14.44 1.96 13.03
N LEU A 296 14.86 1.57 11.81
CA LEU A 296 14.22 0.52 11.03
C LEU A 296 14.54 -0.88 11.56
N PRO A 297 13.63 -1.86 11.38
CA PRO A 297 13.94 -3.25 11.65
C PRO A 297 15.07 -3.75 10.74
N VAL A 298 16.09 -4.36 11.35
CA VAL A 298 17.21 -4.99 10.66
C VAL A 298 17.14 -6.50 10.81
N ILE A 299 17.19 -7.20 9.68
CA ILE A 299 17.18 -8.65 9.58
C ILE A 299 18.59 -9.11 9.23
N GLY A 300 19.17 -9.94 10.09
CA GLY A 300 20.53 -10.44 9.92
C GLY A 300 20.55 -11.83 9.28
N VAL A 301 21.30 -11.98 8.18
CA VAL A 301 21.58 -13.27 7.52
C VAL A 301 23.02 -13.68 7.83
N PRO A 302 23.24 -14.71 8.67
CA PRO A 302 24.58 -15.25 8.89
C PRO A 302 25.07 -15.96 7.64
N VAL A 303 26.14 -15.44 7.01
CA VAL A 303 26.73 -16.05 5.81
C VAL A 303 27.78 -17.07 6.23
N LYS A 304 27.65 -18.30 5.75
CA LYS A 304 28.58 -19.39 6.05
C LYS A 304 29.98 -19.08 5.48
N GLY A 305 30.94 -18.94 6.37
CA GLY A 305 32.36 -18.87 6.04
C GLY A 305 32.96 -20.24 5.68
N ARG A 306 34.27 -20.25 5.41
CA ARG A 306 35.02 -21.49 5.11
C ARG A 306 35.21 -22.39 6.34
N CYS A 307 35.27 -21.79 7.51
CA CYS A 307 35.47 -22.47 8.79
C CYS A 307 34.22 -22.31 9.66
N LEU A 308 34.02 -23.20 10.63
CA LEU A 308 32.97 -23.11 11.66
C LEU A 308 31.52 -23.13 11.14
N ASP A 309 31.29 -23.47 9.87
CA ASP A 309 29.97 -23.64 9.25
C ASP A 309 28.99 -22.45 9.45
N GLY A 310 29.51 -21.24 9.68
CA GLY A 310 28.72 -20.04 9.93
C GLY A 310 28.25 -19.87 11.38
N VAL A 311 28.70 -20.70 12.32
CA VAL A 311 28.38 -20.56 13.76
C VAL A 311 28.98 -19.27 14.33
N ASP A 312 30.18 -18.91 13.88
CA ASP A 312 30.82 -17.62 14.15
C ASP A 312 29.95 -16.44 13.70
N SER A 313 29.40 -16.56 12.50
CA SER A 313 28.54 -15.56 11.87
C SER A 313 27.21 -15.45 12.61
N LEU A 314 26.62 -16.59 12.98
CA LEU A 314 25.38 -16.66 13.74
C LEU A 314 25.54 -15.97 15.09
N HIS A 315 26.56 -16.34 15.88
CA HIS A 315 26.79 -15.74 17.18
C HIS A 315 27.13 -14.25 17.11
N SER A 316 27.83 -13.82 16.05
CA SER A 316 28.15 -12.41 15.83
C SER A 316 26.90 -11.54 15.55
N ILE A 317 25.81 -12.14 15.04
CA ILE A 317 24.58 -11.44 14.68
C ILE A 317 23.49 -11.58 15.75
N VAL A 318 23.27 -12.79 16.28
CA VAL A 318 22.11 -13.07 17.16
C VAL A 318 22.30 -12.58 18.59
N GLN A 319 23.55 -12.54 19.09
CA GLN A 319 23.86 -12.22 20.49
C GLN A 319 23.97 -10.71 20.76
N MET A 320 23.06 -9.92 20.17
CA MET A 320 23.03 -8.48 20.39
C MET A 320 22.75 -8.14 21.86
N PRO A 321 23.42 -7.14 22.44
CA PRO A 321 23.12 -6.66 23.78
C PRO A 321 21.75 -5.96 23.83
N ARG A 322 21.25 -5.74 25.05
CA ARG A 322 19.98 -5.04 25.28
C ARG A 322 20.01 -3.64 24.64
N GLY A 323 18.93 -3.28 23.93
CA GLY A 323 18.72 -1.95 23.35
C GLY A 323 18.89 -1.88 21.83
N VAL A 324 19.58 -2.82 21.19
CA VAL A 324 19.83 -2.81 19.73
C VAL A 324 19.48 -4.18 19.13
N PRO A 325 18.21 -4.44 18.77
CA PRO A 325 17.78 -5.75 18.30
C PRO A 325 18.16 -5.98 16.83
N VAL A 326 18.49 -7.24 16.49
CA VAL A 326 18.59 -7.74 15.11
C VAL A 326 17.75 -9.00 14.99
N ALA A 327 16.85 -9.03 14.00
CA ALA A 327 16.05 -10.22 13.70
C ALA A 327 16.89 -11.23 12.91
N THR A 328 17.47 -12.21 13.59
CA THR A 328 18.42 -13.14 12.96
C THR A 328 17.69 -14.34 12.37
N VAL A 329 17.97 -14.67 11.11
CA VAL A 329 17.46 -15.89 10.44
C VAL A 329 18.54 -17.00 10.42
N ALA A 330 18.18 -18.17 9.88
CA ALA A 330 19.11 -19.29 9.78
C ALA A 330 20.32 -18.97 8.89
N ILE A 331 21.43 -19.68 9.13
CA ILE A 331 22.67 -19.57 8.36
C ILE A 331 22.38 -19.81 6.87
N ASN A 332 22.90 -18.93 6.00
CA ASN A 332 22.67 -18.90 4.55
C ASN A 332 21.20 -18.79 4.10
N ASN A 333 20.27 -18.47 4.99
CA ASN A 333 18.85 -18.48 4.66
C ASN A 333 18.32 -17.07 4.36
N ALA A 334 18.79 -16.51 3.25
CA ALA A 334 18.33 -15.20 2.78
C ALA A 334 16.85 -15.23 2.33
N ASP A 335 16.34 -16.38 1.90
CA ASP A 335 14.91 -16.59 1.58
C ASP A 335 14.02 -16.21 2.77
N ASN A 336 14.33 -16.75 3.96
CA ASN A 336 13.58 -16.44 5.16
C ASN A 336 13.77 -14.99 5.63
N ALA A 337 14.90 -14.35 5.31
CA ALA A 337 15.06 -12.93 5.57
C ALA A 337 14.13 -12.08 4.71
N ALA A 338 13.99 -12.41 3.43
CA ALA A 338 13.01 -11.76 2.55
C ALA A 338 11.57 -12.04 3.00
N LEU A 339 11.22 -13.28 3.33
CA LEU A 339 9.89 -13.61 3.86
C LEU A 339 9.58 -12.85 5.16
N LEU A 340 10.57 -12.70 6.05
CA LEU A 340 10.41 -11.91 7.28
C LEU A 340 10.23 -10.42 6.96
N ALA A 341 10.99 -9.87 6.02
CA ALA A 341 10.81 -8.49 5.56
C ALA A 341 9.41 -8.26 4.99
N VAL A 342 8.92 -9.19 4.16
CA VAL A 342 7.56 -9.17 3.62
C VAL A 342 6.53 -9.22 4.74
N ARG A 343 6.72 -10.04 5.79
CA ARG A 343 5.81 -10.08 6.95
C ARG A 343 5.82 -8.76 7.74
N ILE A 344 7.00 -8.17 7.94
CA ILE A 344 7.14 -6.88 8.65
C ILE A 344 6.40 -5.78 7.91
N ILE A 345 6.61 -5.67 6.59
CA ILE A 345 5.92 -4.66 5.77
C ILE A 345 4.43 -5.03 5.65
N GLY A 346 4.11 -6.32 5.54
CA GLY A 346 2.73 -6.84 5.48
C GLY A 346 1.91 -6.51 6.73
N ALA A 347 2.54 -6.32 7.88
CA ALA A 347 1.84 -5.89 9.11
C ALA A 347 1.15 -4.52 8.97
N SER A 348 1.65 -3.65 8.09
CA SER A 348 1.06 -2.33 7.81
C SER A 348 0.59 -2.15 6.36
N CYS A 349 0.95 -3.07 5.46
CA CYS A 349 0.60 -3.04 4.05
C CYS A 349 -0.17 -4.32 3.65
N PRO A 350 -1.51 -4.23 3.48
CA PRO A 350 -2.34 -5.39 3.16
C PRO A 350 -1.93 -6.14 1.89
N THR A 351 -1.37 -5.45 0.88
CA THR A 351 -0.84 -6.05 -0.36
C THR A 351 0.13 -7.20 -0.07
N TYR A 352 1.09 -6.97 0.83
CA TYR A 352 2.12 -7.95 1.15
C TYR A 352 1.64 -8.99 2.17
N LEU A 353 0.66 -8.64 3.00
CA LEU A 353 -0.01 -9.60 3.87
C LEU A 353 -0.75 -10.66 3.06
N ASP A 354 -1.55 -10.24 2.08
CA ASP A 354 -2.30 -11.15 1.20
C ASP A 354 -1.36 -12.00 0.33
N ALA A 355 -0.28 -11.41 -0.20
CA ALA A 355 0.76 -12.14 -0.92
C ALA A 355 1.41 -13.21 -0.03
N MET A 356 1.62 -12.92 1.25
CA MET A 356 2.16 -13.87 2.23
C MET A 356 1.16 -14.99 2.56
N VAL A 357 -0.13 -14.67 2.71
CA VAL A 357 -1.19 -15.69 2.88
C VAL A 357 -1.22 -16.63 1.68
N LYS A 358 -1.25 -16.08 0.47
CA LYS A 358 -1.20 -16.87 -0.76
C LYS A 358 0.05 -17.75 -0.83
N TYR A 359 1.22 -17.22 -0.52
CA TYR A 359 2.46 -17.99 -0.48
C TYR A 359 2.40 -19.17 0.50
N MET A 360 1.77 -18.97 1.67
CA MET A 360 1.57 -20.04 2.66
C MET A 360 0.60 -21.11 2.16
N ASP A 361 -0.48 -20.73 1.47
CA ASP A 361 -1.42 -21.67 0.85
C ASP A 361 -0.78 -22.45 -0.30
N ASP A 362 -0.03 -21.78 -1.18
CA ASP A 362 0.70 -22.42 -2.28
C ASP A 362 1.73 -23.44 -1.75
N MET A 363 2.40 -23.11 -0.63
CA MET A 363 3.30 -24.04 0.06
C MET A 363 2.55 -25.26 0.61
N ARG A 364 1.38 -25.06 1.23
CA ARG A 364 0.54 -26.15 1.73
C ARG A 364 0.11 -27.08 0.60
N VAL A 365 -0.40 -26.55 -0.49
CA VAL A 365 -0.82 -27.32 -1.68
C VAL A 365 0.37 -28.07 -2.30
N SER A 366 1.55 -27.45 -2.33
CA SER A 366 2.78 -28.11 -2.81
C SER A 366 3.18 -29.32 -1.95
N VAL A 367 3.01 -29.22 -0.63
CA VAL A 367 3.27 -30.33 0.30
C VAL A 367 2.22 -31.43 0.15
N GLU A 368 0.94 -31.08 0.04
CA GLU A 368 -0.15 -32.06 -0.19
C GLU A 368 0.11 -32.89 -1.46
N LYS A 369 0.51 -32.25 -2.58
CA LYS A 369 0.91 -32.96 -3.81
C LYS A 369 2.11 -33.89 -3.63
N LYS A 370 3.09 -33.50 -2.79
CA LYS A 370 4.25 -34.33 -2.47
C LYS A 370 3.85 -35.55 -1.64
N ILE A 371 2.90 -35.39 -0.71
CA ILE A 371 2.33 -36.49 0.08
C ILE A 371 1.61 -37.47 -0.84
N GLU A 372 0.71 -36.99 -1.71
CA GLU A 372 0.00 -37.85 -2.66
C GLU A 372 0.95 -38.62 -3.57
N ARG A 373 1.99 -37.96 -4.09
CA ARG A 373 3.00 -38.61 -4.92
C ARG A 373 3.79 -39.67 -4.14
N LEU A 374 4.10 -39.42 -2.88
CA LEU A 374 4.80 -40.38 -2.01
C LEU A 374 3.91 -41.59 -1.69
N ASP A 375 2.61 -41.37 -1.48
CA ASP A 375 1.65 -42.44 -1.22
C ASP A 375 1.42 -43.33 -2.44
N VAL A 376 1.42 -42.75 -3.64
CA VAL A 376 1.24 -43.49 -4.91
C VAL A 376 2.51 -44.21 -5.35
N ALA A 377 3.66 -43.54 -5.34
CA ALA A 377 4.93 -44.12 -5.81
C ALA A 377 5.60 -45.00 -4.75
N GLY A 378 5.32 -44.77 -3.46
CA GLY A 378 6.07 -45.35 -2.35
C GLY A 378 7.48 -44.77 -2.24
N TRP A 379 8.11 -44.91 -1.06
CA TRP A 379 9.41 -44.30 -0.78
C TRP A 379 10.58 -44.76 -1.68
N LYS A 380 10.44 -45.92 -2.34
CA LYS A 380 11.48 -46.47 -3.21
C LYS A 380 11.53 -45.82 -4.58
N ASP A 381 10.38 -45.38 -5.09
CA ASP A 381 10.24 -44.84 -6.45
C ASP A 381 9.94 -43.33 -6.47
N TYR A 382 9.93 -42.66 -5.30
CA TYR A 382 9.58 -41.24 -5.12
C TYR A 382 10.58 -40.24 -5.69
#